data_AF-A0AAD4DZB8-F1
#
_entry.id   AF-A0AAD4DZB8-F1
#
_cell.length_a   1.000
_cell.length_b   1.000
_cell.length_c   1.000
_cell.angle_alpha   90.00
_cell.angle_beta   90.00
_cell.angle_gamma   90.00
#
_symmetry.space_group_name_H-M   'P 1'
#
loop_
_entity.id
_entity.type
_entity.pdbx_description
1 polymer ?
#
loop_
_entity_poly.entity_id
_entity_poly.type
_entity_poly.pdbx_seq_one_letter_code
_entity_poly.pdbx_strand_id
1 'polypeptide(L)'
;MPLSKAPNEPRGATPTTAHPIRTGRKTTTDKPLLTFSKHKSDHTIGIGIHTDVKNLESATRLLATHGLTIPSTGITFEVLADALFEFTLTANLGATHTDILRAFAITIDDTNQTAQVSTLTNKLATTLNTPIELLETRVEELGECLTQHKQNLDCAVTEVRSQLHDFSEHIGKVVEDTIRATREQGDAAKTTENRSEGPLNYANTVRNSCMHTLKDLTELQLVAKATLALELLKKNSKTIPEGMAFLSAHRLQHGGILYEVDTHLSATWFNEPAN
;
A
#
# COMPACT_ATOMS: atom_id res chain seq x y z
N MET A 1 33.30 -1.63 30.60
CA MET A 1 32.73 -2.35 31.77
C MET A 1 32.61 -3.82 31.44
N PRO A 2 32.80 -4.72 32.41
CA PRO A 2 33.68 -5.88 32.27
C PRO A 2 32.96 -7.19 31.89
N LEU A 3 33.75 -8.07 31.25
CA LEU A 3 33.49 -9.49 31.01
C LEU A 3 33.17 -10.21 32.33
N SER A 4 32.09 -10.99 32.37
CA SER A 4 31.81 -11.89 33.48
C SER A 4 31.96 -13.35 33.05
N LYS A 5 32.80 -14.04 33.83
CA LYS A 5 33.30 -15.40 33.69
C LYS A 5 32.21 -16.46 33.84
N ALA A 6 32.35 -17.55 33.06
CA ALA A 6 31.75 -18.85 33.33
C ALA A 6 32.43 -19.54 34.54
N PRO A 7 31.71 -20.40 35.27
CA PRO A 7 32.34 -21.41 36.12
C PRO A 7 32.00 -22.86 35.70
N ASN A 8 33.07 -23.60 35.42
CA ASN A 8 33.40 -25.00 35.71
C ASN A 8 32.30 -26.04 36.06
N GLU A 9 32.46 -27.19 35.39
CA GLU A 9 31.96 -28.53 35.74
C GLU A 9 32.18 -28.94 37.21
N PRO A 10 31.48 -29.99 37.65
CA PRO A 10 32.25 -31.19 38.02
C PRO A 10 31.67 -32.53 37.54
N ARG A 11 32.62 -33.42 37.23
CA ARG A 11 32.51 -34.88 37.06
C ARG A 11 31.82 -35.57 38.25
N GLY A 12 30.99 -36.56 37.96
CA GLY A 12 30.59 -37.64 38.88
C GLY A 12 30.08 -38.83 38.06
N ALA A 13 30.88 -39.89 37.89
CA ALA A 13 30.84 -41.13 38.68
C ALA A 13 29.68 -42.08 38.29
N THR A 14 30.04 -43.11 37.54
CA THR A 14 29.30 -44.35 37.27
C THR A 14 28.94 -45.12 38.53
N PRO A 15 27.78 -45.80 38.55
CA PRO A 15 27.64 -47.08 39.22
C PRO A 15 27.26 -48.21 38.25
N THR A 16 28.15 -49.19 38.20
CA THR A 16 27.92 -50.56 37.74
C THR A 16 26.89 -51.23 38.65
N THR A 17 25.79 -51.74 38.08
CA THR A 17 24.86 -52.62 38.79
C THR A 17 24.73 -53.94 38.04
N ALA A 18 25.17 -55.00 38.69
CA ALA A 18 25.10 -56.39 38.26
C ALA A 18 23.75 -57.04 38.63
N HIS A 19 23.52 -58.22 38.02
CA HIS A 19 22.57 -59.31 38.32
C HIS A 19 21.39 -59.48 37.34
N PRO A 20 20.77 -60.68 37.22
CA PRO A 20 21.23 -62.04 37.55
C PRO A 20 21.04 -63.06 36.40
N ILE A 21 21.78 -64.16 36.49
CA ILE A 21 21.55 -65.42 35.76
C ILE A 21 20.20 -65.99 36.21
N ARG A 22 19.26 -66.20 35.27
CA ARG A 22 18.03 -66.97 35.53
C ARG A 22 17.98 -68.23 34.67
N THR A 23 18.14 -69.33 35.37
CA THR A 23 17.97 -70.72 34.95
C THR A 23 16.51 -71.05 34.58
N GLY A 24 16.35 -71.75 33.45
CA GLY A 24 15.42 -72.85 33.18
C GLY A 24 13.95 -72.76 33.60
N ARG A 25 13.04 -72.81 32.62
CA ARG A 25 11.71 -73.44 32.79
C ARG A 25 11.27 -74.13 31.49
N LYS A 26 11.02 -75.43 31.60
CA LYS A 26 10.48 -76.32 30.56
C LYS A 26 8.94 -76.20 30.50
N THR A 27 8.41 -76.35 29.27
CA THR A 27 7.16 -77.02 28.79
C THR A 27 5.98 -77.15 29.78
N THR A 28 4.69 -76.96 29.46
CA THR A 28 3.81 -77.53 28.40
C THR A 28 2.43 -76.86 28.69
N THR A 29 1.52 -76.48 27.78
CA THR A 29 0.51 -77.31 27.09
C THR A 29 -0.47 -76.35 26.41
N ASP A 30 -1.01 -76.82 25.28
CA ASP A 30 -1.98 -76.26 24.34
C ASP A 30 -3.01 -75.23 24.82
N LYS A 31 -3.05 -74.09 24.11
CA LYS A 31 -4.26 -73.30 23.86
C LYS A 31 -4.29 -72.88 22.38
N PRO A 32 -5.47 -72.95 21.72
CA PRO A 32 -5.59 -72.64 20.30
C PRO A 32 -5.34 -71.15 20.06
N LEU A 33 -4.27 -70.88 19.31
CA LEU A 33 -3.90 -69.57 18.80
C LEU A 33 -5.01 -69.04 17.89
N LEU A 34 -5.40 -67.80 18.17
CA LEU A 34 -5.97 -66.87 17.23
C LEU A 34 -5.30 -67.04 15.85
N THR A 35 -6.14 -67.16 14.82
CA THR A 35 -5.78 -67.11 13.41
C THR A 35 -5.03 -65.80 13.10
N PHE A 36 -3.71 -65.86 13.22
CA PHE A 36 -2.82 -64.81 12.73
C PHE A 36 -2.55 -65.02 11.25
N SER A 37 -2.63 -63.90 10.54
CA SER A 37 -2.35 -63.69 9.13
C SER A 37 -1.15 -64.52 8.64
N LYS A 38 -1.41 -65.24 7.56
CA LYS A 38 -0.54 -66.21 6.92
C LYS A 38 0.45 -65.49 5.98
N HIS A 39 1.34 -64.68 6.52
CA HIS A 39 2.57 -64.24 5.83
C HIS A 39 3.66 -63.97 6.87
N LYS A 40 4.38 -65.03 7.23
CA LYS A 40 5.52 -65.00 8.17
C LYS A 40 6.85 -65.35 7.50
N SER A 41 6.89 -65.37 6.17
CA SER A 41 8.09 -65.57 5.36
C SER A 41 8.77 -64.28 4.90
N ASP A 42 8.21 -63.11 5.19
CA ASP A 42 8.75 -61.81 4.75
C ASP A 42 9.53 -61.03 5.84
N HIS A 43 9.86 -61.66 6.97
CA HIS A 43 10.47 -60.96 8.12
C HIS A 43 11.87 -61.45 8.53
N THR A 44 12.55 -62.27 7.72
CA THR A 44 13.90 -62.78 8.07
C THR A 44 14.95 -62.72 6.96
N ILE A 45 14.77 -61.79 6.01
CA ILE A 45 15.93 -61.18 5.35
C ILE A 45 16.03 -59.80 5.95
N GLY A 46 17.16 -59.50 6.60
CA GLY A 46 17.52 -58.16 7.04
C GLY A 46 17.76 -57.24 5.83
N ILE A 47 16.74 -57.04 5.01
CA ILE A 47 16.56 -55.81 4.25
C ILE A 47 16.12 -54.84 5.33
N GLY A 48 17.09 -54.18 5.98
CA GLY A 48 16.78 -52.95 6.68
C GLY A 48 16.05 -52.10 5.66
N ILE A 49 14.73 -52.01 5.76
CA ILE A 49 13.96 -51.06 5.00
C ILE A 49 14.48 -49.76 5.55
N HIS A 50 15.53 -49.22 4.92
CA HIS A 50 15.94 -47.86 5.07
C HIS A 50 14.73 -47.07 4.58
N THR A 51 13.78 -46.85 5.47
CA THR A 51 12.70 -45.91 5.25
C THR A 51 13.43 -44.59 5.19
N ASP A 52 13.55 -44.09 3.98
CA ASP A 52 14.23 -42.84 3.70
C ASP A 52 13.36 -41.70 4.22
N VAL A 53 13.46 -41.44 5.54
CA VAL A 53 12.73 -40.38 6.21
C VAL A 53 13.41 -39.06 5.88
N LYS A 54 12.98 -38.45 4.78
CA LYS A 54 13.52 -37.18 4.26
C LYS A 54 12.57 -36.00 4.38
N ASN A 55 11.28 -36.25 4.56
CA ASN A 55 10.26 -35.21 4.58
C ASN A 55 9.23 -35.47 5.68
N LEU A 56 8.50 -34.41 6.05
CA LEU A 56 7.51 -34.45 7.13
C LEU A 56 6.46 -35.55 6.91
N GLU A 57 5.95 -35.73 5.68
CA GLU A 57 4.93 -36.73 5.38
C GLU A 57 5.43 -38.17 5.66
N SER A 58 6.66 -38.48 5.26
CA SER A 58 7.31 -39.77 5.52
C SER A 58 7.59 -39.97 7.02
N ALA A 59 7.97 -38.91 7.74
CA ALA A 59 8.18 -38.94 9.18
C ALA A 59 6.88 -39.23 9.93
N THR A 60 5.81 -38.50 9.63
CA THR A 60 4.48 -38.69 10.25
C THR A 60 3.91 -40.07 9.95
N ARG A 61 4.06 -40.56 8.72
CA ARG A 61 3.61 -41.92 8.34
C ARG A 61 4.39 -43.00 9.09
N LEU A 62 5.70 -42.83 9.26
CA LEU A 62 6.52 -43.77 10.02
C LEU A 62 6.10 -43.80 11.49
N LEU A 63 5.93 -42.63 12.12
CA LEU A 63 5.48 -42.52 13.51
C LEU A 63 4.10 -43.15 13.72
N ALA A 64 3.15 -42.89 12.82
CA ALA A 64 1.82 -43.49 12.86
C ALA A 64 1.87 -45.03 12.74
N THR A 65 2.77 -45.57 11.90
CA THR A 65 2.96 -47.02 11.75
C THR A 65 3.44 -47.68 13.04
N HIS A 66 4.14 -46.92 13.89
CA HIS A 66 4.62 -47.36 15.20
C HIS A 66 3.63 -47.05 16.35
N GLY A 67 2.41 -46.60 16.05
CA GLY A 67 1.40 -46.26 17.05
C GLY A 67 1.62 -44.89 17.71
N LEU A 68 2.64 -44.14 17.30
CA LEU A 68 2.92 -42.79 17.77
C LEU A 68 2.08 -41.82 16.93
N THR A 69 0.80 -41.70 17.28
CA THR A 69 -0.13 -40.84 16.55
C THR A 69 0.13 -39.38 16.90
N ILE A 70 0.81 -38.67 16.01
CA ILE A 70 0.95 -37.21 16.09
C ILE A 70 -0.17 -36.57 15.26
N PRO A 71 -0.97 -35.65 15.82
CA PRO A 71 -2.02 -34.96 15.08
C PRO A 71 -1.41 -34.18 13.90
N SER A 72 -2.03 -34.27 12.73
CA SER A 72 -1.54 -33.61 11.50
C SER A 72 -1.65 -32.08 11.54
N THR A 73 -2.41 -31.53 12.49
CA THR A 73 -2.65 -30.09 12.65
C THR A 73 -2.37 -29.68 14.09
N GLY A 74 -1.55 -28.65 14.28
CA GLY A 74 -1.27 -28.10 15.62
C GLY A 74 -0.32 -28.96 16.46
N ILE A 75 0.75 -29.48 15.85
CA ILE A 75 1.80 -30.19 16.58
C ILE A 75 2.46 -29.19 17.53
N THR A 76 2.27 -29.39 18.84
CA THR A 76 2.98 -28.61 19.87
C THR A 76 4.20 -29.39 20.34
N PHE A 77 5.18 -28.69 20.90
CA PHE A 77 6.35 -29.33 21.51
C PHE A 77 5.95 -30.27 22.66
N GLU A 78 4.82 -30.02 23.32
CA GLU A 78 4.27 -30.87 24.37
C GLU A 78 3.84 -32.24 23.82
N VAL A 79 3.08 -32.26 22.72
CA VAL A 79 2.67 -33.52 22.06
C VAL A 79 3.88 -34.30 21.53
N LEU A 80 4.89 -33.59 21.02
CA LEU A 80 6.16 -34.22 20.60
C LEU A 80 6.94 -34.80 21.78
N ALA A 81 6.96 -34.12 22.93
CA ALA A 81 7.62 -34.60 24.14
C ALA A 81 6.91 -35.84 24.71
N ASP A 82 5.58 -35.86 24.73
CA ASP A 82 4.79 -37.01 25.17
C ASP A 82 5.01 -38.22 24.26
N ALA A 83 5.00 -38.02 22.94
CA ALA A 83 5.28 -39.08 21.97
C ALA A 83 6.73 -39.61 22.08
N LEU A 84 7.71 -38.73 22.33
CA LEU A 84 9.09 -39.14 22.62
C LEU A 84 9.18 -39.94 23.91
N PHE A 85 8.45 -39.52 24.96
CA PHE A 85 8.42 -40.22 26.24
C PHE A 85 7.78 -41.60 26.09
N GLU A 86 6.63 -41.72 25.41
CA GLU A 86 5.98 -42.99 25.10
C GLU A 86 6.89 -43.92 24.26
N PHE A 87 7.64 -43.35 23.32
CA PHE A 87 8.66 -44.09 22.57
C PHE A 87 9.77 -44.63 23.48
N THR A 88 10.26 -43.87 24.46
CA THR A 88 11.29 -44.37 25.39
C THR A 88 10.80 -45.53 26.26
N LEU A 89 9.50 -45.59 26.57
CA LEU A 89 8.90 -46.66 27.37
C LEU A 89 8.69 -47.96 26.59
N THR A 90 8.62 -47.88 25.25
CA THR A 90 8.32 -49.02 24.36
C THR A 90 9.57 -49.60 23.67
N ALA A 91 10.74 -49.00 23.91
CA ALA A 91 11.95 -49.27 23.15
C ALA A 91 12.67 -50.59 23.51
N ASN A 92 12.46 -51.64 22.70
CA ASN A 92 13.45 -52.71 22.50
C ASN A 92 14.38 -52.28 21.36
N LEU A 93 15.59 -51.78 21.68
CA LEU A 93 16.51 -51.13 20.74
C LEU A 93 16.88 -52.02 19.53
N GLY A 94 16.21 -51.80 18.41
CA GLY A 94 16.52 -52.36 17.09
C GLY A 94 16.81 -51.26 16.06
N ALA A 95 17.23 -51.65 14.85
CA ALA A 95 17.60 -50.73 13.76
C ALA A 95 16.53 -49.67 13.41
N THR A 96 15.25 -49.96 13.69
CA THR A 96 14.11 -49.06 13.47
C THR A 96 14.10 -47.83 14.36
N HIS A 97 14.83 -47.83 15.50
CA HIS A 97 14.82 -46.72 16.45
C HIS A 97 15.51 -45.48 15.90
N THR A 98 16.58 -45.67 15.11
CA THR A 98 17.29 -44.55 14.49
C THR A 98 16.41 -43.82 13.48
N ASP A 99 15.56 -44.54 12.73
CA ASP A 99 14.63 -43.92 11.78
C ASP A 99 13.44 -43.25 12.49
N ILE A 100 12.98 -43.79 13.62
CA ILE A 100 11.96 -43.13 14.47
C ILE A 100 12.52 -41.84 15.09
N LEU A 101 13.75 -41.86 15.62
CA LEU A 101 14.42 -40.65 16.12
C LEU A 101 14.65 -39.62 15.02
N ARG A 102 14.98 -40.06 13.79
CA ARG A 102 15.08 -39.17 12.62
C ARG A 102 13.72 -38.54 12.27
N ALA A 103 12.63 -39.32 12.32
CA ALA A 103 11.29 -38.81 12.12
C ALA A 103 10.91 -37.75 13.16
N PHE A 104 11.19 -37.99 14.44
CA PHE A 104 10.99 -36.99 15.49
C PHE A 104 11.81 -35.71 15.25
N ALA A 105 13.09 -35.83 14.86
CA ALA A 105 13.93 -34.68 14.56
C ALA A 105 13.36 -33.83 13.41
N ILE A 106 12.85 -34.47 12.35
CA ILE A 106 12.20 -33.78 11.22
C ILE A 106 10.92 -33.08 11.67
N THR A 107 10.07 -33.72 12.47
CA THR A 107 8.83 -33.10 12.96
C THR A 107 9.09 -31.95 13.95
N ILE A 108 10.13 -32.05 14.78
CA ILE A 108 10.58 -30.97 15.67
C ILE A 108 11.09 -29.77 14.86
N ASP A 109 11.89 -30.01 13.83
CA ASP A 109 12.40 -28.94 12.96
C ASP A 109 11.26 -28.22 12.24
N ASP A 110 10.32 -28.96 11.65
CA ASP A 110 9.14 -28.40 10.98
C ASP A 110 8.24 -27.58 11.94
N THR A 111 8.05 -28.08 13.16
CA THR A 111 7.28 -27.38 14.20
C THR A 111 7.98 -26.08 14.63
N ASN A 112 9.30 -26.11 14.76
CA ASN A 112 10.12 -24.94 15.07
C ASN A 112 10.07 -23.90 13.93
N GLN A 113 10.17 -24.33 12.67
CA GLN A 113 10.01 -23.46 11.51
C GLN A 113 8.62 -22.80 11.49
N THR A 114 7.57 -23.58 11.73
CA THR A 114 6.19 -23.07 11.80
C THR A 114 6.02 -22.02 12.92
N ALA A 115 6.60 -22.26 14.10
CA ALA A 115 6.57 -21.30 15.21
C ALA A 115 7.32 -19.99 14.87
N GLN A 116 8.45 -20.07 14.16
CA GLN A 116 9.18 -18.90 13.67
C GLN A 116 8.37 -18.13 12.63
N VAL A 117 7.73 -18.82 11.68
CA VAL A 117 6.84 -18.20 10.69
C VAL A 117 5.69 -17.49 11.38
N SER A 118 5.03 -18.11 12.36
CA SER A 118 3.97 -17.46 13.14
C SER A 118 4.47 -16.21 13.87
N THR A 119 5.64 -16.28 14.50
CA THR A 119 6.27 -15.15 15.18
C THR A 119 6.59 -14.01 14.21
N LEU A 120 7.10 -14.34 13.02
CA LEU A 120 7.40 -13.37 11.97
C LEU A 120 6.13 -12.74 11.41
N THR A 121 5.08 -13.53 11.16
CA THR A 121 3.76 -13.04 10.75
C THR A 121 3.16 -12.09 11.78
N ASN A 122 3.27 -12.42 13.07
CA ASN A 122 2.78 -11.54 14.14
C ASN A 122 3.58 -10.24 14.20
N LYS A 123 4.92 -10.30 14.12
CA LYS A 123 5.77 -9.10 14.05
C LYS A 123 5.48 -8.25 12.82
N LEU A 124 5.23 -8.89 11.68
CA LEU A 124 4.87 -8.22 10.44
C LEU A 124 3.52 -7.53 10.59
N ALA A 125 2.51 -8.22 11.14
CA ALA A 125 1.19 -7.66 11.41
C ALA A 125 1.29 -6.45 12.35
N THR A 126 2.03 -6.55 13.47
CA THR A 126 2.19 -5.40 14.37
C THR A 126 2.96 -4.25 13.74
N THR A 127 3.97 -4.55 12.92
CA THR A 127 4.78 -3.51 12.24
C THR A 127 3.99 -2.81 11.13
N LEU A 128 3.06 -3.51 10.47
CA LEU A 128 2.23 -2.95 9.40
C LEU A 128 0.96 -2.26 9.93
N ASN A 129 0.38 -2.71 11.04
CA ASN A 129 -0.84 -2.09 11.59
C ASN A 129 -0.60 -0.65 12.03
N THR A 130 0.53 -0.35 12.69
CA THR A 130 0.83 1.03 13.13
C THR A 130 0.89 2.06 11.99
N PRO A 131 1.62 1.85 10.88
CA PRO A 131 1.61 2.79 9.76
C PRO A 131 0.27 2.83 9.03
N ILE A 132 -0.51 1.74 9.04
CA ILE A 132 -1.89 1.75 8.49
C ILE A 132 -2.79 2.66 9.33
N GLU A 133 -2.81 2.52 10.65
CA GLU A 133 -3.57 3.39 11.57
C GLU A 133 -3.15 4.86 11.45
N LEU A 134 -1.84 5.12 11.28
CA LEU A 134 -1.34 6.47 11.04
C LEU A 134 -1.83 7.03 9.70
N LEU A 135 -1.84 6.22 8.64
CA LEU A 135 -2.32 6.63 7.33
C LEU A 135 -3.82 6.93 7.36
N GLU A 136 -4.62 6.10 8.03
CA GLU A 136 -6.06 6.33 8.24
C GLU A 136 -6.31 7.67 8.94
N THR A 137 -5.57 7.96 10.01
CA THR A 137 -5.65 9.24 10.73
C THR A 137 -5.31 10.43 9.80
N ARG A 138 -4.27 10.33 8.97
CA ARG A 138 -3.90 11.39 8.02
C ARG A 138 -4.93 11.59 6.91
N VAL A 139 -5.57 10.52 6.46
CA VAL A 139 -6.66 10.60 5.47
C VAL A 139 -7.87 11.31 6.08
N GLU A 140 -8.19 11.05 7.35
CA GLU A 140 -9.26 11.74 8.06
C GLU A 140 -8.96 13.24 8.23
N GLU A 141 -7.76 13.60 8.71
CA GLU A 141 -7.31 14.99 8.82
C GLU A 141 -7.35 15.75 7.48
N LEU A 142 -6.94 15.08 6.39
CA LEU A 142 -7.01 15.67 5.04
C LEU A 142 -8.47 15.87 4.59
N GLY A 143 -9.35 14.94 4.94
CA GLY A 143 -10.79 15.05 4.72
C GLY A 143 -11.39 16.27 5.42
N GLU A 144 -11.06 16.49 6.69
CA GLU A 144 -11.49 17.66 7.46
C GLU A 144 -10.93 18.97 6.89
N CYS A 145 -9.66 18.98 6.48
CA CYS A 145 -9.05 20.16 5.85
C CYS A 145 -9.77 20.53 4.54
N LEU A 146 -10.12 19.52 3.72
CA LEU A 146 -10.81 19.73 2.46
C LEU A 146 -12.24 20.24 2.66
N THR A 147 -12.97 19.74 3.65
CA THR A 147 -14.33 20.22 3.97
C THR A 147 -14.29 21.66 4.48
N GLN A 148 -13.33 22.01 5.33
CA GLN A 148 -13.13 23.38 5.80
C GLN A 148 -12.77 24.32 4.64
N HIS A 149 -11.87 23.92 3.75
CA HIS A 149 -11.49 24.73 2.60
C HIS A 149 -12.68 24.96 1.66
N LYS A 150 -13.47 23.92 1.40
CA LYS A 150 -14.70 24.01 0.62
C LYS A 150 -15.68 25.02 1.23
N GLN A 151 -15.91 24.95 2.55
CA GLN A 151 -16.80 25.88 3.24
C GLN A 151 -16.28 27.33 3.16
N ASN A 152 -14.98 27.54 3.32
CA ASN A 152 -14.38 28.87 3.18
C ASN A 152 -14.55 29.42 1.75
N LEU A 153 -14.39 28.58 0.74
CA LEU A 153 -14.60 28.95 -0.65
C LEU A 153 -16.07 29.29 -0.93
N ASP A 154 -17.01 28.48 -0.43
CA ASP A 154 -18.45 28.76 -0.55
C ASP A 154 -18.81 30.11 0.09
N CYS A 155 -18.30 30.39 1.29
CA CYS A 155 -18.46 31.69 1.95
C CYS A 155 -17.91 32.84 1.09
N ALA A 156 -16.69 32.71 0.56
CA ALA A 156 -16.07 33.74 -0.29
C ALA A 156 -16.88 33.97 -1.57
N VAL A 157 -17.38 32.91 -2.21
CA VAL A 157 -18.24 33.01 -3.40
C VAL A 157 -19.54 33.72 -3.07
N THR A 158 -20.17 33.42 -1.93
CA THR A 158 -21.39 34.12 -1.49
C THR A 158 -21.14 35.60 -1.21
N GLU A 159 -19.98 35.95 -0.63
CA GLU A 159 -19.58 37.33 -0.36
C GLU A 159 -19.38 38.11 -1.66
N VAL A 160 -18.60 37.59 -2.60
CA VAL A 160 -18.37 38.20 -3.91
C VAL A 160 -19.69 38.39 -4.66
N ARG A 161 -20.60 37.40 -4.59
CA ARG A 161 -21.93 37.50 -5.20
C ARG A 161 -22.77 38.62 -4.58
N SER A 162 -22.71 38.79 -3.25
CA SER A 162 -23.37 39.90 -2.56
C SER A 162 -22.81 41.25 -3.02
N GLN A 163 -21.47 41.40 -3.01
CA GLN A 163 -20.82 42.63 -3.44
C GLN A 163 -21.16 43.00 -4.90
N LEU A 164 -21.23 42.01 -5.80
CA LEU A 164 -21.63 42.23 -7.19
C LEU A 164 -23.09 42.68 -7.30
N HIS A 165 -23.98 42.13 -6.47
CA HIS A 165 -25.38 42.53 -6.42
C HIS A 165 -25.53 43.98 -5.94
N ASP A 166 -24.87 44.34 -4.84
CA ASP A 166 -24.87 45.70 -4.29
C ASP A 166 -24.30 46.72 -5.30
N PHE A 167 -23.21 46.35 -5.98
CA PHE A 167 -22.61 47.16 -7.03
C PHE A 167 -23.55 47.36 -8.22
N SER A 168 -24.23 46.30 -8.65
CA SER A 168 -25.23 46.36 -9.73
C SER A 168 -26.41 47.27 -9.35
N GLU A 169 -26.89 47.19 -8.11
CA GLU A 169 -27.95 48.07 -7.61
C GLU A 169 -27.49 49.54 -7.59
N HIS A 170 -26.27 49.79 -7.14
CA HIS A 170 -25.69 51.13 -7.13
C HIS A 170 -25.56 51.73 -8.53
N ILE A 171 -25.03 50.96 -9.50
CA ILE A 171 -25.00 51.39 -10.91
C ILE A 171 -26.40 51.70 -11.42
N GLY A 172 -27.39 50.85 -11.10
CA GLY A 172 -28.78 51.08 -11.47
C GLY A 172 -29.27 52.46 -11.02
N LYS A 173 -29.03 52.81 -9.75
CA LYS A 173 -29.39 54.11 -9.18
C LYS A 173 -28.65 55.28 -9.86
N VAL A 174 -27.34 55.15 -10.08
CA VAL A 174 -26.54 56.20 -10.76
C VAL A 174 -27.05 56.45 -12.19
N VAL A 175 -27.39 55.37 -12.92
CA VAL A 175 -27.95 55.48 -14.27
C VAL A 175 -29.33 56.15 -14.23
N GLU A 176 -30.21 55.76 -13.31
CA GLU A 176 -31.53 56.39 -13.14
C GLU A 176 -31.41 57.89 -12.81
N ASP A 177 -30.50 58.26 -11.91
CA ASP A 177 -30.26 59.65 -11.53
C ASP A 177 -29.67 60.47 -12.69
N THR A 178 -28.76 59.87 -13.47
CA THR A 178 -28.21 60.50 -14.68
C THR A 178 -29.29 60.74 -15.73
N ILE A 179 -30.16 59.74 -15.97
CA ILE A 179 -31.30 59.88 -16.90
C ILE A 179 -32.24 61.00 -16.43
N ARG A 180 -32.54 61.05 -15.12
CA ARG A 180 -33.38 62.09 -14.51
C ARG A 180 -32.79 63.48 -14.70
N ALA A 181 -31.51 63.67 -14.39
CA ALA A 181 -30.81 64.94 -14.57
C ALA A 181 -30.78 65.38 -16.04
N THR A 182 -30.53 64.45 -16.97
CA THR A 182 -30.50 64.75 -18.41
C THR A 182 -31.88 65.19 -18.91
N ARG A 183 -32.96 64.59 -18.39
CA ARG A 183 -34.34 64.96 -18.72
C ARG A 183 -34.70 66.36 -18.21
N GLU A 184 -34.32 66.68 -16.99
CA GLU A 184 -34.53 68.02 -16.39
C GLU A 184 -33.76 69.11 -17.15
N GLN A 185 -32.56 68.80 -17.65
CA GLN A 185 -31.72 69.74 -18.40
C GLN A 185 -32.21 69.96 -19.85
N GLY A 186 -32.82 68.93 -20.47
CA GLY A 186 -33.39 69.01 -21.82
C GLY A 186 -34.59 69.95 -21.93
N ASP A 187 -35.37 70.12 -20.87
CA ASP A 187 -36.49 71.08 -20.84
C ASP A 187 -36.00 72.55 -20.74
N ALA A 188 -34.76 72.78 -20.29
CA ALA A 188 -34.17 74.12 -20.19
C ALA A 188 -33.40 74.56 -21.46
N ALA A 189 -32.97 73.63 -22.33
CA ALA A 189 -32.03 73.89 -23.42
C ALA A 189 -32.67 74.17 -24.80
N LYS A 190 -33.94 74.57 -24.86
CA LYS A 190 -34.70 74.78 -26.11
C LYS A 190 -34.26 75.99 -26.97
N THR A 191 -33.04 76.53 -26.80
CA THR A 191 -32.67 77.83 -27.41
C THR A 191 -31.33 77.91 -28.14
N THR A 192 -30.50 76.86 -28.28
CA THR A 192 -29.29 76.99 -29.13
C THR A 192 -28.97 75.71 -29.90
N GLU A 193 -29.26 75.77 -31.19
CA GLU A 193 -29.00 74.79 -32.24
C GLU A 193 -27.50 74.80 -32.58
N ASN A 194 -26.75 73.78 -32.17
CA ASN A 194 -25.43 73.52 -32.74
C ASN A 194 -25.20 72.01 -32.92
N ARG A 195 -25.17 71.63 -34.20
CA ARG A 195 -24.80 70.32 -34.74
C ARG A 195 -23.38 69.95 -34.29
N SER A 196 -23.22 68.80 -33.66
CA SER A 196 -21.90 68.20 -33.45
C SER A 196 -21.94 66.70 -33.68
N GLU A 197 -21.31 66.30 -34.79
CA GLU A 197 -20.54 65.09 -35.07
C GLU A 197 -20.88 63.81 -34.29
N GLY A 198 -21.44 62.83 -35.02
CA GLY A 198 -21.91 61.55 -34.48
C GLY A 198 -20.89 60.39 -34.46
N PRO A 199 -21.30 59.15 -34.82
CA PRO A 199 -21.04 57.92 -34.06
C PRO A 199 -19.67 57.24 -34.28
N LEU A 200 -18.76 57.89 -35.01
CA LEU A 200 -17.50 57.29 -35.48
C LEU A 200 -16.45 57.08 -34.36
N ASN A 201 -16.61 57.73 -33.20
CA ASN A 201 -15.62 57.65 -32.13
C ASN A 201 -15.72 56.37 -31.27
N TYR A 202 -16.87 55.68 -31.28
CA TYR A 202 -17.07 54.44 -30.51
C TYR A 202 -16.35 53.22 -31.10
N ALA A 203 -16.23 53.14 -32.43
CA ALA A 203 -15.57 52.00 -33.08
C ALA A 203 -14.05 51.99 -32.87
N ASN A 204 -13.42 53.16 -32.77
CA ASN A 204 -11.97 53.27 -32.57
C ASN A 204 -11.53 53.01 -31.13
N THR A 205 -12.37 53.30 -30.13
CA THR A 205 -12.07 53.01 -28.73
C THR A 205 -12.13 51.50 -28.44
N VAL A 206 -13.10 50.78 -29.00
CA VAL A 206 -13.21 49.32 -28.80
C VAL A 206 -12.07 48.56 -29.49
N ARG A 207 -11.59 49.04 -30.64
CA ARG A 207 -10.48 48.38 -31.36
C ARG A 207 -9.13 48.53 -30.65
N ASN A 208 -8.89 49.68 -30.01
CA ASN A 208 -7.65 49.93 -29.27
C ASN A 208 -7.59 49.16 -27.93
N SER A 209 -8.72 48.77 -27.33
CA SER A 209 -8.73 47.91 -26.14
C SER A 209 -8.39 46.44 -26.43
N CYS A 210 -8.41 45.99 -27.69
CA CYS A 210 -8.19 44.56 -28.02
C CYS A 210 -6.70 44.22 -28.25
N MET A 211 -5.82 45.22 -28.35
CA MET A 211 -4.38 45.06 -28.55
C MET A 211 -3.61 45.36 -27.26
N HIS A 212 -4.01 44.73 -26.15
CA HIS A 212 -3.16 44.72 -24.96
C HIS A 212 -1.83 44.05 -25.32
N THR A 213 -0.78 44.85 -25.41
CA THR A 213 0.58 44.42 -25.66
C THR A 213 0.91 43.29 -24.68
N LEU A 214 1.52 42.20 -25.16
CA LEU A 214 1.99 41.10 -24.31
C LEU A 214 2.88 41.56 -23.16
N LYS A 215 3.36 42.81 -23.17
CA LYS A 215 4.14 43.47 -22.12
C LYS A 215 3.35 43.75 -20.84
N ASP A 216 2.04 43.96 -20.94
CA ASP A 216 1.23 44.45 -19.81
C ASP A 216 0.53 43.32 -19.03
N LEU A 217 0.68 42.07 -19.48
CA LEU A 217 0.05 40.92 -18.85
C LEU A 217 0.80 40.49 -17.57
N THR A 218 0.09 40.07 -16.54
CA THR A 218 0.75 39.40 -15.41
C THR A 218 1.21 37.99 -15.81
N GLU A 219 2.15 37.41 -15.07
CA GLU A 219 2.60 36.02 -15.31
C GLU A 219 1.43 35.02 -15.26
N LEU A 220 0.51 35.21 -14.32
CA LEU A 220 -0.72 34.42 -14.22
C LEU A 220 -1.61 34.56 -15.48
N GLN A 221 -1.75 35.76 -16.03
CA GLN A 221 -2.51 35.99 -17.26
C GLN A 221 -1.83 35.37 -18.48
N LEU A 222 -0.49 35.33 -18.51
CA LEU A 222 0.27 34.64 -19.55
C LEU A 222 0.03 33.13 -19.52
N VAL A 223 0.04 32.52 -18.32
CA VAL A 223 -0.30 31.11 -18.14
C VAL A 223 -1.74 30.84 -18.57
N ALA A 224 -2.71 31.65 -18.13
CA ALA A 224 -4.12 31.48 -18.49
C ALA A 224 -4.35 31.56 -20.02
N LYS A 225 -3.68 32.49 -20.71
CA LYS A 225 -3.74 32.60 -22.18
C LYS A 225 -3.08 31.42 -22.87
N ALA A 226 -1.96 30.93 -22.36
CA ALA A 226 -1.28 29.75 -22.91
C ALA A 226 -2.14 28.49 -22.76
N THR A 227 -2.76 28.29 -21.60
CA THR A 227 -3.71 27.20 -21.35
C THR A 227 -4.92 27.28 -22.28
N LEU A 228 -5.50 28.47 -22.46
CA LEU A 228 -6.59 28.67 -23.42
C LEU A 228 -6.16 28.36 -24.86
N ALA A 229 -4.96 28.79 -25.27
CA ALA A 229 -4.43 28.48 -26.59
C ALA A 229 -4.26 26.95 -26.79
N LEU A 230 -3.83 26.23 -25.76
CA LEU A 230 -3.71 24.77 -25.78
C LEU A 230 -5.07 24.10 -26.00
N GLU A 231 -6.12 24.57 -25.32
CA GLU A 231 -7.49 24.07 -25.53
C GLU A 231 -8.00 24.34 -26.95
N LEU A 232 -7.69 25.50 -27.52
CA LEU A 232 -8.05 25.82 -28.91
C LEU A 232 -7.32 24.92 -29.91
N LEU A 233 -6.05 24.59 -29.65
CA LEU A 233 -5.29 23.64 -30.48
C LEU A 233 -5.90 22.23 -30.39
N LYS A 234 -6.38 21.82 -29.21
CA LYS A 234 -7.07 20.53 -29.01
C LYS A 234 -8.34 20.44 -29.85
N LYS A 235 -9.09 21.54 -29.98
CA LYS A 235 -10.30 21.61 -30.83
C LYS A 235 -9.99 21.49 -32.32
N ASN A 236 -8.82 21.94 -32.76
CA ASN A 236 -8.39 21.87 -34.16
C ASN A 236 -7.74 20.52 -34.53
N SER A 237 -8.00 19.46 -33.75
CA SER A 237 -7.53 18.09 -34.00
C SER A 237 -6.00 17.92 -34.08
N LYS A 238 -5.21 18.82 -33.48
CA LYS A 238 -3.78 18.58 -33.28
C LYS A 238 -3.60 17.57 -32.15
N THR A 239 -2.71 16.61 -32.36
CA THR A 239 -2.32 15.62 -31.33
C THR A 239 -1.47 16.31 -30.28
N ILE A 240 -2.12 16.73 -29.19
CA ILE A 240 -1.47 17.28 -28.00
C ILE A 240 -1.26 16.14 -26.99
N PRO A 241 -0.10 16.06 -26.33
CA PRO A 241 0.13 15.09 -25.25
C PRO A 241 -0.98 15.15 -24.19
N GLU A 242 -1.45 13.98 -23.75
CA GLU A 242 -2.47 13.90 -22.71
C GLU A 242 -1.93 14.45 -21.38
N GLY A 243 -2.71 15.30 -20.72
CA GLY A 243 -2.35 15.89 -19.43
C GLY A 243 -1.53 17.17 -19.48
N MET A 244 -1.07 17.60 -20.67
CA MET A 244 -0.22 18.78 -20.82
C MET A 244 -0.82 20.04 -20.19
N ALA A 245 -0.05 20.68 -19.29
CA ALA A 245 -0.43 21.91 -18.61
C ALA A 245 0.76 22.88 -18.46
N PHE A 246 0.46 24.18 -18.47
CA PHE A 246 1.42 25.24 -18.14
C PHE A 246 1.42 25.48 -16.63
N LEU A 247 2.59 25.40 -16.00
CA LEU A 247 2.77 25.61 -14.56
C LEU A 247 3.03 27.08 -14.24
N SER A 248 3.94 27.70 -14.99
CA SER A 248 4.39 29.07 -14.74
C SER A 248 4.81 29.77 -16.04
N ALA A 249 4.91 31.09 -16.00
CA ALA A 249 5.41 31.90 -17.10
C ALA A 249 6.31 33.01 -16.54
N HIS A 250 7.54 33.14 -17.04
CA HIS A 250 8.50 34.13 -16.60
C HIS A 250 8.96 35.04 -17.74
N ARG A 251 9.00 36.34 -17.47
CA ARG A 251 9.52 37.33 -18.42
C ARG A 251 11.04 37.40 -18.32
N LEU A 252 11.71 37.26 -19.45
CA LEU A 252 13.15 37.40 -19.56
C LEU A 252 13.53 38.87 -19.82
N GLN A 253 14.75 39.26 -19.47
CA GLN A 253 15.23 40.65 -19.58
C GLN A 253 15.17 41.23 -21.00
N HIS A 254 15.29 40.37 -22.03
CA HIS A 254 15.19 40.77 -23.44
C HIS A 254 13.75 40.82 -23.97
N GLY A 255 12.74 40.68 -23.09
CA GLY A 255 11.32 40.71 -23.46
C GLY A 255 10.75 39.37 -23.93
N GLY A 256 11.54 38.29 -23.93
CA GLY A 256 11.06 36.93 -24.13
C GLY A 256 10.21 36.42 -22.96
N ILE A 257 9.41 35.39 -23.20
CA ILE A 257 8.63 34.71 -22.16
C ILE A 257 9.07 33.24 -22.12
N LEU A 258 9.48 32.78 -20.95
CA LEU A 258 9.80 31.38 -20.66
C LEU A 258 8.59 30.74 -20.00
N TYR A 259 8.07 29.67 -20.59
CA TYR A 259 6.98 28.89 -20.01
C TYR A 259 7.52 27.61 -19.38
N GLU A 260 7.03 27.29 -18.19
CA GLU A 260 7.27 26.01 -17.53
C GLU A 260 6.06 25.10 -17.76
N VAL A 261 6.33 23.84 -18.07
CA VAL A 261 5.32 22.82 -18.37
C VAL A 261 5.49 21.62 -17.45
N ASP A 262 4.40 20.88 -17.26
CA ASP A 262 4.29 19.76 -16.31
C ASP A 262 5.28 18.60 -16.55
N THR A 263 5.55 18.25 -17.81
CA THR A 263 6.36 17.10 -18.17
C THR A 263 7.39 17.42 -19.26
N HIS A 264 8.47 16.63 -19.27
CA HIS A 264 9.47 16.68 -20.33
C HIS A 264 8.89 16.35 -21.73
N LEU A 265 7.86 15.50 -21.79
CA LEU A 265 7.15 15.20 -23.04
C LEU A 265 6.44 16.44 -23.60
N SER A 266 5.79 17.22 -22.74
CA SER A 266 5.19 18.52 -23.08
C SER A 266 6.23 19.50 -23.65
N ALA A 267 7.43 19.53 -23.07
CA ALA A 267 8.52 20.42 -23.51
C ALA A 267 9.11 20.00 -24.87
N THR A 268 9.30 18.70 -25.09
CA THR A 268 9.84 18.17 -26.36
C THR A 268 8.86 18.37 -27.51
N TRP A 269 7.56 18.22 -27.28
CA TRP A 269 6.52 18.47 -28.28
C TRP A 269 6.55 19.90 -28.85
N PHE A 270 6.86 20.92 -28.04
CA PHE A 270 7.00 22.30 -28.53
C PHE A 270 8.22 22.52 -29.43
N ASN A 271 9.24 21.67 -29.33
CA ASN A 271 10.46 21.77 -30.13
C ASN A 271 10.41 20.94 -31.41
N GLU A 272 9.40 20.08 -31.58
CA GLU A 272 9.22 19.36 -32.83
C GLU A 272 8.84 20.35 -33.95
N PRO A 273 9.53 20.32 -35.10
CA PRO A 273 9.17 21.16 -36.24
C PRO A 273 7.75 20.80 -36.67
N ALA A 274 6.90 21.82 -36.84
CA ALA A 274 5.54 21.63 -37.33
C ALA A 274 5.58 20.99 -38.73
N ASN A 275 5.30 19.68 -38.81
CA ASN A 275 5.07 18.96 -40.05
C ASN A 275 3.71 19.33 -40.67
#